data_AF-A0AAE9DS24-F1
#
_entry.id   AF-A0AAE9DS24-F1
#
_cell.length_a   1.000
_cell.length_b   1.000
_cell.length_c   1.000
_cell.angle_alpha   90.00
_cell.angle_beta   90.00
_cell.angle_gamma   90.00
#
_symmetry.space_group_name_H-M   'P 1'
#
loop_
_entity.id
_entity.type
_entity.pdbx_description
1 polymer ?
#
loop_
_entity_poly.entity_id
_entity_poly.type
_entity_poly.pdbx_seq_one_letter_code
_entity_poly.pdbx_strand_id
1 'polypeptide(L)'
;MTLGSKPCIVLEGAAFESDPDMKRIGNLMVDWFRGPKVDTVRLEGLETVIVFTAIDEKTIALRVYRPLLKKSATATPRVELAEMGPSLNLEVMRKKLADDTLFKLACKKPKALMKKRRKNMSEDVFGNQLARVHVGKQRTDDIQTRKVKALKKTPLVEAAPGEEVAMKE
;
A
#
# COMPACT_ATOMS: atom_id res chain seq x y z
N MET A 1 -30.72 -13.71 0.37
CA MET A 1 -30.16 -12.46 -0.19
C MET A 1 -30.30 -11.44 0.90
N THR A 2 -29.21 -11.17 1.59
CA THR A 2 -29.19 -10.26 2.71
C THR A 2 -29.19 -8.83 2.18
N LEU A 3 -30.15 -8.03 2.63
CA LEU A 3 -30.26 -6.64 2.20
C LEU A 3 -29.14 -5.83 2.87
N GLY A 4 -28.40 -5.02 2.11
CA GLY A 4 -27.35 -4.16 2.65
C GLY A 4 -25.99 -4.83 2.87
N SER A 5 -25.75 -6.03 2.31
CA SER A 5 -24.40 -6.61 2.24
C SER A 5 -23.47 -5.74 1.40
N LYS A 6 -22.21 -5.63 1.79
CA LYS A 6 -21.21 -4.87 1.03
C LYS A 6 -20.87 -5.59 -0.28
N PRO A 7 -21.09 -4.98 -1.46
CA PRO A 7 -20.79 -5.64 -2.71
C PRO A 7 -19.28 -5.63 -3.01
N CYS A 8 -18.81 -6.68 -3.67
CA CYS A 8 -17.54 -6.66 -4.38
C CYS A 8 -17.74 -5.94 -5.70
N ILE A 9 -16.88 -4.98 -6.04
CA ILE A 9 -16.97 -4.22 -7.28
C ILE A 9 -15.74 -4.55 -8.13
N VAL A 10 -15.98 -4.90 -9.39
CA VAL A 10 -14.93 -5.16 -10.39
C VAL A 10 -15.14 -4.19 -11.54
N LEU A 11 -14.08 -3.45 -11.88
CA LEU A 11 -14.03 -2.62 -13.09
C LEU A 11 -13.12 -3.35 -14.10
N GLU A 12 -13.70 -3.80 -15.20
CA GLU A 12 -13.00 -4.49 -16.27
C GLU A 12 -12.87 -3.59 -17.50
N GLY A 13 -11.67 -3.53 -18.07
CA GLY A 13 -11.39 -2.81 -19.32
C GLY A 13 -10.37 -1.67 -19.14
N ALA A 14 -9.46 -1.56 -20.11
CA ALA A 14 -8.38 -0.57 -20.09
C ALA A 14 -8.88 0.88 -20.16
N ALA A 15 -10.08 1.10 -20.72
CA ALA A 15 -10.69 2.41 -20.85
C ALA A 15 -10.83 3.14 -19.49
N PHE A 16 -11.07 2.41 -18.39
CA PHE A 16 -11.17 3.01 -17.05
C PHE A 16 -9.85 3.61 -16.55
N GLU A 17 -8.71 3.20 -17.11
CA GLU A 17 -7.40 3.71 -16.75
C GLU A 17 -6.85 4.71 -17.77
N SER A 18 -7.09 4.48 -19.07
CA SER A 18 -6.56 5.29 -20.17
C SER A 18 -7.35 6.59 -20.39
N ASP A 19 -8.68 6.51 -20.47
CA ASP A 19 -9.53 7.66 -20.78
C ASP A 19 -9.91 8.43 -19.50
N PRO A 20 -9.58 9.75 -19.40
CA PRO A 20 -9.92 10.56 -18.24
C PRO A 20 -11.42 10.63 -17.94
N ASP A 21 -12.28 10.54 -18.95
CA ASP A 21 -13.72 10.62 -18.76
C ASP A 21 -14.28 9.32 -18.21
N MET A 22 -13.93 8.19 -18.84
CA MET A 22 -14.28 6.86 -18.34
C MET A 22 -13.75 6.62 -16.92
N LYS A 23 -12.56 7.12 -16.58
CA LYS A 23 -12.01 7.07 -15.22
C LYS A 23 -12.89 7.78 -14.19
N ARG A 24 -13.45 8.94 -14.54
CA ARG A 24 -14.38 9.69 -13.65
C ARG A 24 -15.70 8.96 -13.51
N ILE A 25 -16.20 8.35 -14.57
CA ILE A 25 -17.41 7.54 -14.55
C ILE A 25 -17.21 6.29 -13.69
N GLY A 26 -16.07 5.59 -13.82
CA GLY A 26 -15.71 4.46 -12.97
C GLY A 26 -15.67 4.85 -11.49
N ASN A 27 -15.05 5.98 -11.17
CA ASN A 27 -15.04 6.51 -9.78
C ASN A 27 -16.45 6.79 -9.26
N LEU A 28 -17.35 7.35 -10.10
CA LEU A 28 -18.74 7.59 -9.75
C LEU A 28 -19.49 6.29 -9.45
N MET A 29 -19.30 5.25 -10.28
CA MET A 29 -19.93 3.95 -10.07
C MET A 29 -19.45 3.31 -8.76
N VAL A 30 -18.15 3.37 -8.48
CA VAL A 30 -17.60 2.85 -7.21
C VAL A 30 -18.17 3.60 -6.01
N ASP A 31 -18.28 4.93 -6.08
CA ASP A 31 -18.81 5.72 -4.97
C ASP A 31 -20.30 5.45 -4.72
N TRP A 32 -21.08 5.22 -5.77
CA TRP A 32 -22.50 4.89 -5.68
C TRP A 32 -22.75 3.51 -5.03
N PHE A 33 -21.98 2.49 -5.44
CA PHE A 33 -22.25 1.10 -5.01
C PHE A 33 -21.45 0.63 -3.79
N ARG A 34 -20.38 1.33 -3.37
CA ARG A 34 -19.51 0.81 -2.27
C ARG A 34 -20.16 0.76 -0.88
N GLY A 35 -21.19 1.58 -0.64
CA GLY A 35 -21.81 1.74 0.69
C GLY A 35 -20.83 2.21 1.79
N PRO A 36 -21.02 1.77 3.05
CA PRO A 36 -20.19 2.20 4.18
C PRO A 36 -18.75 1.69 4.08
N LYS A 37 -17.81 2.50 4.56
CA LYS A 37 -16.41 2.07 4.73
C LYS A 37 -16.34 1.21 6.00
N VAL A 38 -15.89 -0.02 5.83
CA VAL A 38 -15.72 -1.02 6.90
C VAL A 38 -14.29 -1.53 6.85
N ASP A 39 -13.70 -1.80 8.01
CA ASP A 39 -12.31 -2.28 8.11
C ASP A 39 -12.21 -3.80 7.95
N THR A 40 -13.26 -4.53 8.34
CA THR A 40 -13.33 -6.00 8.24
C THR A 40 -14.65 -6.43 7.61
N VAL A 41 -14.61 -7.55 6.89
CA VAL A 41 -15.76 -8.13 6.20
C VAL A 41 -15.81 -9.63 6.52
N ARG A 42 -17.01 -10.16 6.79
CA ARG A 42 -17.22 -11.60 6.99
C ARG A 42 -17.33 -12.31 5.65
N LEU A 43 -16.76 -13.51 5.54
CA LEU A 43 -16.78 -14.29 4.28
C LEU A 43 -18.21 -14.61 3.81
N GLU A 44 -19.11 -14.94 4.74
CA GLU A 44 -20.54 -15.16 4.44
C GLU A 44 -21.24 -13.90 3.92
N GLY A 45 -20.69 -12.71 4.19
CA GLY A 45 -21.24 -11.44 3.72
C GLY A 45 -20.88 -11.11 2.26
N LEU A 46 -20.05 -11.94 1.61
CA LEU A 46 -19.67 -11.77 0.20
C LEU A 46 -20.73 -12.40 -0.71
N GLU A 47 -21.93 -11.83 -0.73
CA GLU A 47 -23.07 -12.39 -1.50
C GLU A 47 -23.23 -11.79 -2.89
N THR A 48 -22.68 -10.59 -3.15
CA THR A 48 -22.94 -9.82 -4.38
C THR A 48 -21.64 -9.33 -4.99
N VAL A 49 -21.44 -9.62 -6.27
CA VAL A 49 -20.36 -9.10 -7.10
C VAL A 49 -20.97 -8.28 -8.23
N ILE A 50 -20.59 -7.02 -8.31
CA ILE A 50 -21.00 -6.08 -9.36
C ILE A 50 -19.82 -5.91 -10.30
N VAL A 51 -20.02 -6.23 -11.57
CA VAL A 51 -19.00 -6.13 -12.62
C VAL A 51 -19.43 -5.04 -13.58
N PHE A 52 -18.55 -4.07 -13.79
CA PHE A 52 -18.65 -3.07 -14.84
C PHE A 52 -17.59 -3.37 -15.89
N THR A 53 -18.01 -3.72 -17.09
CA THR A 53 -17.12 -4.00 -18.21
C THR A 53 -17.21 -2.85 -19.21
N ALA A 54 -16.10 -2.19 -19.50
CA ALA A 54 -16.00 -1.24 -20.61
C ALA A 54 -15.87 -2.04 -21.91
N ILE A 55 -16.94 -2.06 -22.70
CA ILE A 55 -16.96 -2.73 -24.02
C ILE A 55 -16.23 -1.83 -25.02
N ASP A 56 -16.62 -0.55 -25.03
CA ASP A 56 -16.05 0.50 -25.88
C ASP A 56 -15.69 1.72 -25.03
N GLU A 57 -15.17 2.78 -25.66
CA GLU A 57 -14.89 4.06 -25.01
C GLU A 57 -16.13 4.76 -24.43
N LYS A 58 -17.34 4.34 -24.85
CA LYS A 58 -18.61 4.96 -24.43
C LYS A 58 -19.61 3.98 -23.84
N THR A 59 -19.41 2.67 -24.03
CA THR A 59 -20.38 1.65 -23.67
C THR A 59 -19.89 0.85 -22.48
N ILE A 60 -20.70 0.81 -21.42
CA ILE A 60 -20.40 0.11 -20.18
C ILE A 60 -21.49 -0.95 -19.95
N ALA A 61 -21.09 -2.22 -19.84
CA ALA A 61 -21.97 -3.27 -19.38
C ALA A 61 -21.91 -3.39 -17.85
N LEU A 62 -23.07 -3.35 -17.22
CA LEU A 62 -23.26 -3.69 -15.82
C LEU A 62 -23.82 -5.12 -15.74
N ARG A 63 -23.16 -5.95 -14.94
CA ARG A 63 -23.58 -7.32 -14.62
C ARG A 63 -23.50 -7.53 -13.11
N VAL A 64 -24.46 -8.27 -12.56
CA VAL A 64 -24.50 -8.58 -11.13
C VAL A 64 -24.58 -10.09 -10.94
N TYR A 65 -23.64 -10.60 -10.17
CA TYR A 65 -23.46 -12.02 -9.91
C TYR A 65 -23.52 -12.35 -8.42
N ARG A 66 -23.95 -13.57 -8.12
CA ARG A 66 -23.72 -14.24 -6.85
C ARG A 66 -22.45 -15.08 -6.95
N PRO A 67 -21.47 -14.93 -6.04
CA PRO A 67 -20.39 -15.88 -5.92
C PRO A 67 -20.86 -17.12 -5.17
N LEU A 68 -20.58 -18.29 -5.73
CA LEU A 68 -20.77 -19.60 -5.13
C LEU A 68 -19.40 -20.16 -4.78
N LEU A 69 -19.13 -20.27 -3.47
CA LEU A 69 -17.86 -20.78 -2.95
C LEU A 69 -17.94 -22.31 -2.87
N LYS A 70 -17.27 -23.00 -3.81
CA LYS A 70 -17.17 -24.47 -3.84
C LYS A 70 -15.90 -24.94 -3.12
N LYS A 71 -15.95 -26.15 -2.59
CA LYS A 71 -14.80 -26.81 -1.98
C LYS A 71 -13.65 -26.94 -2.98
N SER A 72 -12.45 -26.60 -2.54
CA SER A 72 -11.18 -26.74 -3.28
C SER A 72 -10.19 -27.54 -2.43
N ALA A 73 -9.06 -27.94 -3.03
CA ALA A 73 -7.97 -28.64 -2.33
C ALA A 73 -7.00 -27.68 -1.61
N THR A 74 -7.15 -26.37 -1.79
CA THR A 74 -6.34 -25.29 -1.21
C THR A 74 -7.12 -24.52 -0.15
N ALA A 75 -6.43 -23.66 0.61
CA ALA A 75 -7.07 -22.78 1.59
C ALA A 75 -8.08 -21.78 0.97
N THR A 76 -7.96 -21.49 -0.32
CA THR A 76 -8.85 -20.60 -1.07
C THR A 76 -9.96 -21.39 -1.78
N PRO A 77 -11.26 -21.08 -1.56
CA PRO A 77 -12.36 -21.78 -2.21
C PRO A 77 -12.39 -21.55 -3.73
N ARG A 78 -12.96 -22.51 -4.47
CA ARG A 78 -13.19 -22.33 -5.92
C ARG A 78 -14.43 -21.48 -6.12
N VAL A 79 -14.27 -20.32 -6.74
CA VAL A 79 -15.36 -19.35 -6.96
C VAL A 79 -16.04 -19.64 -8.30
N GLU A 80 -17.36 -19.78 -8.27
CA GLU A 80 -18.21 -19.83 -9.46
C GLU A 80 -19.21 -18.68 -9.38
N LEU A 81 -19.60 -18.12 -10.53
CA LEU A 81 -20.51 -16.97 -10.57
C LEU A 81 -21.87 -17.41 -11.12
N ALA A 82 -22.94 -17.09 -10.41
CA ALA A 82 -24.32 -17.25 -10.89
C ALA A 82 -24.91 -15.87 -11.15
N GLU A 83 -25.42 -15.62 -12.35
CA GLU A 83 -26.05 -14.35 -12.68
C GLU A 83 -27.31 -14.14 -11.82
N MET A 84 -27.37 -13.00 -11.14
CA MET A 84 -28.53 -12.59 -10.35
C MET A 84 -29.31 -11.46 -11.00
N GLY A 85 -28.63 -10.67 -11.85
CA GLY A 85 -29.17 -9.46 -12.45
C GLY A 85 -29.18 -8.25 -11.49
N PRO A 86 -29.44 -7.03 -11.98
CA PRO A 86 -29.79 -6.67 -13.37
C PRO A 86 -28.59 -6.74 -14.31
N SER A 87 -28.83 -7.12 -15.57
CA SER A 87 -27.85 -6.93 -16.65
C SER A 87 -28.26 -5.75 -17.53
N LEU A 88 -27.40 -4.74 -17.55
CA LEU A 88 -27.66 -3.47 -18.24
C LEU A 88 -26.50 -3.17 -19.16
N ASN A 89 -26.79 -2.62 -20.32
CA ASN A 89 -25.79 -2.02 -21.20
C ASN A 89 -26.08 -0.51 -21.20
N LEU A 90 -25.13 0.26 -20.74
CA LEU A 90 -25.22 1.71 -20.57
C LEU A 90 -24.34 2.38 -21.63
N GLU A 91 -24.86 3.42 -22.26
CA GLU A 91 -24.10 4.23 -23.22
C GLU A 91 -23.95 5.66 -22.67
N VAL A 92 -22.72 6.16 -22.68
CA VAL A 92 -22.39 7.50 -22.23
C VAL A 92 -22.68 8.49 -23.37
N MET A 93 -23.82 9.16 -23.28
CA MET A 93 -24.22 10.19 -24.24
C MET A 93 -23.69 11.58 -23.84
N ARG A 94 -24.45 12.31 -23.01
CA ARG A 94 -24.12 13.68 -22.59
C ARG A 94 -23.33 13.63 -21.29
N LYS A 95 -22.20 14.34 -21.24
CA LYS A 95 -21.35 14.46 -20.05
C LYS A 95 -21.20 15.91 -19.61
N LYS A 96 -21.35 16.15 -18.32
CA LYS A 96 -21.03 17.43 -17.66
C LYS A 96 -20.09 17.13 -16.49
N LEU A 97 -18.81 16.99 -16.81
CA LEU A 97 -17.79 16.67 -15.83
C LEU A 97 -17.25 17.96 -15.19
N ALA A 98 -16.81 17.85 -13.93
CA ALA A 98 -16.22 18.97 -13.21
C ALA A 98 -14.91 19.44 -13.84
N ASP A 99 -14.54 20.69 -13.63
CA ASP A 99 -13.19 21.16 -13.96
C ASP A 99 -12.13 20.48 -13.07
N ASP A 100 -10.91 20.39 -13.57
CA ASP A 100 -9.77 19.76 -12.90
C ASP A 100 -9.43 20.43 -11.56
N THR A 101 -9.59 21.76 -11.48
CA THR A 101 -9.33 22.50 -10.25
C THR A 101 -10.35 22.13 -9.16
N LEU A 102 -11.63 22.07 -9.53
CA LEU A 102 -12.73 21.72 -8.62
C LEU A 102 -12.64 20.26 -8.17
N PHE A 103 -12.31 19.34 -9.09
CA PHE A 103 -12.12 17.94 -8.76
C PHE A 103 -10.98 17.72 -7.76
N LYS A 104 -9.84 18.40 -7.95
CA LYS A 104 -8.70 18.34 -7.01
C LYS A 104 -9.07 18.88 -5.63
N LEU A 105 -9.86 19.94 -5.57
CA LEU A 105 -10.35 20.49 -4.30
C LEU A 105 -11.26 19.51 -3.58
N ALA A 106 -12.17 18.83 -4.29
CA ALA A 106 -13.06 17.82 -3.72
C ALA A 106 -12.30 16.58 -3.20
N CYS A 107 -11.24 16.16 -3.88
CA CYS A 107 -10.42 15.02 -3.46
C CYS A 107 -9.44 15.32 -2.30
N LYS A 108 -9.44 16.55 -1.77
CA LYS A 108 -8.53 16.96 -0.70
C LYS A 108 -8.88 16.30 0.63
N LYS A 109 -7.99 15.44 1.12
CA LYS A 109 -8.14 14.81 2.43
C LYS A 109 -7.80 15.80 3.56
N PRO A 110 -8.59 15.87 4.65
CA PRO A 110 -8.28 16.68 5.82
C PRO A 110 -6.91 16.33 6.42
N LYS A 111 -6.13 17.37 6.77
CA LYS A 111 -4.79 17.19 7.37
C LYS A 111 -4.83 16.43 8.69
N ALA A 112 -5.94 16.53 9.46
CA ALA A 112 -6.12 15.80 10.71
C ALA A 112 -6.16 14.27 10.53
N LEU A 113 -6.66 13.78 9.40
CA LEU A 113 -6.69 12.36 9.06
C LEU A 113 -5.34 11.85 8.54
N MET A 114 -4.45 12.75 8.10
CA MET A 114 -3.12 12.40 7.61
C MET A 114 -2.10 12.56 8.74
N LYS A 115 -1.76 11.47 9.44
CA LYS A 115 -0.63 11.47 10.38
C LYS A 115 0.66 11.79 9.62
N LYS A 116 1.22 12.99 9.83
CA LYS A 116 2.52 13.36 9.23
C LYS A 116 3.58 12.39 9.74
N ARG A 117 4.14 11.58 8.85
CA ARG A 117 5.26 10.70 9.19
C ARG A 117 6.48 11.54 9.54
N ARG A 118 6.94 11.45 10.79
CA ARG A 118 8.19 12.07 11.23
C ARG A 118 9.35 11.13 10.88
N LYS A 119 10.36 11.63 10.17
CA LYS A 119 11.54 10.83 9.78
C LYS A 119 12.26 10.36 11.05
N ASN A 120 12.79 9.13 11.02
CA ASN A 120 13.55 8.51 12.13
C ASN A 120 12.77 8.31 13.44
N MET A 121 11.44 8.37 13.40
CA MET A 121 10.58 8.13 14.56
C MET A 121 9.62 6.98 14.25
N SER A 122 9.57 6.01 15.14
CA SER A 122 8.64 4.87 15.10
C SER A 122 7.86 4.79 16.41
N GLU A 123 6.72 4.11 16.38
CA GLU A 123 5.87 3.87 17.53
C GLU A 123 5.88 2.37 17.79
N ASP A 124 6.13 1.97 19.03
CA ASP A 124 6.09 0.57 19.46
C ASP A 124 4.64 0.09 19.62
N VAL A 125 4.41 -1.23 19.72
CA VAL A 125 3.07 -1.82 19.94
C VAL A 125 2.39 -1.32 21.22
N PHE A 126 3.18 -0.85 22.20
CA PHE A 126 2.71 -0.23 23.43
C PHE A 126 2.53 1.30 23.35
N GLY A 127 2.70 1.90 22.16
CA GLY A 127 2.57 3.36 21.97
C GLY A 127 3.79 4.19 22.35
N ASN A 128 4.92 3.56 22.70
CA ASN A 128 6.16 4.26 23.02
C ASN A 128 6.80 4.85 21.76
N GLN A 129 7.26 6.09 21.83
CA GLN A 129 7.97 6.75 20.72
C GLN A 129 9.45 6.36 20.74
N LEU A 130 9.89 5.66 19.69
CA LEU A 130 11.28 5.29 19.47
C LEU A 130 11.90 6.22 18.42
N ALA A 131 13.08 6.74 18.71
CA ALA A 131 13.85 7.56 17.77
C ALA A 131 15.12 6.82 17.33
N ARG A 132 15.35 6.72 16.02
CA ARG A 132 16.56 6.08 15.48
C ARG A 132 17.66 7.11 15.27
N VAL A 133 18.75 6.96 16.01
CA VAL A 133 19.99 7.70 15.80
C VAL A 133 20.86 6.92 14.82
N HIS A 134 21.28 7.56 13.73
CA HIS A 134 22.22 6.97 12.78
C HIS A 134 23.60 7.54 13.07
N VAL A 135 24.43 6.76 13.77
CA VAL A 135 25.82 7.13 14.03
C VAL A 135 26.61 6.96 12.73
N GLY A 136 27.36 7.99 12.34
CA GLY A 136 28.23 7.91 11.17
C GLY A 136 29.42 6.96 11.40
N LYS A 137 30.10 6.56 10.32
CA LYS A 137 31.33 5.77 10.43
C LYS A 137 32.40 6.60 11.15
N GLN A 138 32.81 6.17 12.34
CA GLN A 138 33.89 6.81 13.08
C GLN A 138 35.24 6.37 12.49
N ARG A 139 36.04 7.34 12.00
CA ARG A 139 37.42 7.09 11.55
C ARG A 139 38.36 7.38 12.71
N THR A 140 38.92 6.33 13.29
CA THR A 140 39.85 6.43 14.43
C THR A 140 41.30 6.55 13.96
N ASP A 141 41.58 6.16 12.72
CA ASP A 141 42.94 6.15 12.16
C ASP A 141 43.51 7.56 11.96
N ASP A 142 42.63 8.55 11.77
CA ASP A 142 43.02 9.97 11.64
C ASP A 142 43.41 10.60 13.00
N ILE A 143 43.19 9.89 14.11
CA ILE A 143 43.41 10.43 15.46
C ILE A 143 44.89 10.24 15.87
N GLN A 144 45.68 11.30 15.74
CA GLN A 144 47.03 11.32 16.30
C GLN A 144 46.99 11.46 17.83
N THR A 145 47.45 10.43 18.55
CA THR A 145 47.56 10.46 20.01
C THR A 145 48.69 11.39 20.49
N ARG A 146 48.58 11.88 21.73
CA ARG A 146 49.64 12.71 22.35
C ARG A 146 50.96 11.94 22.40
N LYS A 147 52.00 12.48 21.75
CA LYS A 147 53.35 11.90 21.70
C LYS A 147 54.13 12.20 22.98
N VAL A 148 53.83 11.50 24.07
CA VAL A 148 54.56 11.63 25.34
C VAL A 148 55.92 10.93 25.29
N LYS A 149 56.88 11.39 26.09
CA LYS A 149 58.26 10.86 26.10
C LYS A 149 58.32 9.37 26.45
N ALA A 150 57.41 8.90 27.32
CA ALA A 150 57.34 7.51 27.75
C ALA A 150 56.97 6.51 26.62
N LEU A 151 56.29 6.97 25.57
CA LEU A 151 55.88 6.14 24.43
C LEU A 151 56.87 6.18 23.27
N LYS A 152 57.96 6.95 23.39
CA LYS A 152 59.02 6.98 22.39
C LYS A 152 59.89 5.74 22.58
N LYS A 153 60.04 4.92 21.53
CA LYS A 153 60.95 3.78 21.55
C LYS A 153 62.37 4.29 21.83
N THR A 154 62.99 3.74 22.87
CA THR A 154 64.42 3.86 23.11
C THR A 154 65.15 2.77 22.33
N PRO A 155 66.38 3.00 21.85
CA PRO A 155 67.12 2.07 21.00
C PRO A 155 67.33 0.66 21.62
N LEU A 156 67.23 0.52 22.95
CA LEU A 156 67.25 -0.77 23.65
C LEU A 156 66.02 -1.67 23.38
N VAL A 157 64.89 -1.09 23.00
CA VAL A 157 63.62 -1.82 22.76
C VAL A 157 63.44 -2.18 21.28
N GLU A 158 64.17 -1.54 20.36
CA GLU A 158 64.11 -1.84 18.92
C GLU A 158 64.92 -3.08 18.53
N ALA A 159 65.85 -3.53 19.38
CA ALA A 159 66.68 -4.71 19.17
C ALA A 159 66.03 -6.03 19.66
N ALA A 160 64.88 -5.97 20.33
CA ALA A 160 64.14 -7.17 20.74
C ALA A 160 63.07 -7.51 19.69
N PRO A 161 63.07 -8.72 19.10
CA PRO A 161 62.04 -9.12 18.15
C PRO A 161 60.69 -9.21 18.87
N GLY A 162 59.64 -8.69 18.24
CA GLY A 162 58.28 -8.82 18.76
C GLY A 162 57.78 -10.25 18.62
N GLU A 163 57.52 -10.92 19.74
CA GLU A 163 56.68 -12.12 19.78
C GLU A 163 55.23 -11.73 19.45
N GLU A 164 54.80 -11.99 18.21
CA GLU A 164 53.39 -12.21 17.91
C GLU A 164 52.97 -13.55 18.52
N VAL A 165 52.42 -13.51 19.74
CA VAL A 165 51.67 -14.66 20.27
C VAL A 165 50.30 -14.67 19.60
N ALA A 166 50.19 -15.48 18.56
CA ALA A 166 48.91 -15.92 18.02
C ALA A 166 48.18 -16.75 19.10
N MET A 167 47.23 -16.13 19.81
CA MET A 167 46.24 -16.89 20.58
C MET A 167 45.19 -17.45 19.62
N LYS A 168 45.22 -18.77 19.44
CA LYS A 168 44.05 -19.58 19.09
C LYS A 168 43.07 -19.53 20.26
N GLU A 169 41.82 -19.15 19.99
CA GLU A 169 40.57 -19.82 20.34
C GLU A 169 39.44 -19.30 19.44
#